data_AF-A0A6H5KJA2-F1
#
_entry.id   AF-A0A6H5KJA2-F1
#
_cell.length_a   1.000
_cell.length_b   1.000
_cell.length_c   1.000
_cell.angle_alpha   90.00
_cell.angle_beta   90.00
_cell.angle_gamma   90.00
#
_symmetry.space_group_name_H-M   'P 1'
#
loop_
_entity.id
_entity.type
_entity.pdbx_description
1 polymer ?
#
loop_
_entity_poly.entity_id
_entity_poly.type
_entity_poly.pdbx_seq_one_letter_code
_entity_poly.pdbx_strand_id
1 'polypeptide(L)'
;MPSSPPADASDPKPIPLPRRWGVGEILTAKENRSVVKTLILFSAFMVAFPIGTFFAFHDYILRDTAPNTRTFCSGMAAVLAANIVMAGYAIVAIKEDGVEEGGNRPRTTPLKVD
;
A
#
# COMPACT_ATOMS: atom_id res chain seq x y z
N MET A 1 18.29 14.31 62.26
CA MET A 1 17.02 14.46 61.51
C MET A 1 17.17 13.67 60.22
N PRO A 2 16.28 12.71 59.91
CA PRO A 2 16.34 12.01 58.63
C PRO A 2 16.03 13.01 57.51
N SER A 3 16.99 13.20 56.61
CA SER A 3 16.86 14.03 55.43
C SER A 3 15.77 13.45 54.53
N SER A 4 14.80 14.29 54.19
CA SER A 4 13.71 14.00 53.26
C SER A 4 14.27 13.37 51.98
N PRO A 5 13.64 12.30 51.45
CA PRO A 5 14.05 11.74 50.17
C PRO A 5 13.90 12.80 49.06
N PRO A 6 14.79 12.81 48.05
CA PRO A 6 14.74 13.78 46.97
C PRO A 6 13.39 13.70 46.26
N ALA A 7 12.73 14.84 46.10
CA ALA A 7 11.40 15.02 45.50
C ALA A 7 11.31 14.60 44.01
N ASP A 8 12.37 13.99 43.47
CA ASP A 8 12.53 13.57 42.08
C ASP A 8 12.38 12.04 41.90
N ALA A 9 12.20 11.28 42.97
CA ALA A 9 12.10 9.82 42.91
C ALA A 9 10.66 9.28 42.70
N SER A 10 9.65 10.14 42.67
CA SER A 10 8.23 9.74 42.63
C SER A 10 7.43 10.28 41.45
N ASP A 11 8.03 11.07 40.55
CA ASP A 11 7.32 11.58 39.39
C ASP A 11 7.84 10.91 38.11
N PRO A 12 7.28 9.75 37.71
CA PRO A 12 7.66 9.11 36.46
C PRO A 12 7.35 10.06 35.30
N LYS A 13 8.40 10.48 34.58
CA LYS A 13 8.30 11.31 33.38
C LYS A 13 7.24 10.72 32.44
N PRO A 14 6.20 11.47 32.04
CA PRO A 14 5.11 10.92 31.24
C PRO A 14 5.67 10.32 29.96
N ILE A 15 5.45 9.01 29.80
CA ILE A 15 5.76 8.30 28.56
C ILE A 15 4.81 8.90 27.52
N PRO A 16 5.32 9.45 26.39
CA PRO A 16 4.44 9.91 25.32
C PRO A 16 3.65 8.69 24.82
N LEU A 17 2.36 8.63 25.16
CA LEU A 17 1.50 7.55 24.70
C LEU A 17 1.48 7.59 23.17
N PRO A 18 1.61 6.45 22.48
CA PRO A 18 1.49 6.41 21.03
C PRO A 18 0.13 7.00 20.68
N ARG A 19 0.14 8.13 19.97
CA ARG A 19 -1.07 8.81 19.51
C ARG A 19 -1.91 7.75 18.81
N ARG A 20 -3.14 7.53 19.27
CA ARG A 20 -4.08 6.59 18.64
C ARG A 20 -4.53 7.21 17.33
N TRP A 21 -3.74 7.03 16.27
CA TRP A 21 -3.99 7.62 14.97
C TRP A 21 -5.34 7.16 14.45
N GLY A 22 -6.20 8.12 14.11
CA GLY A 22 -7.43 7.83 13.39
C GLY A 22 -7.10 7.48 11.93
N VAL A 23 -7.74 6.44 11.38
CA VAL A 23 -7.61 6.07 9.96
C VAL A 23 -7.80 7.27 9.03
N GLY A 24 -8.66 8.23 9.39
CA GLY A 24 -8.88 9.46 8.64
C GLY A 24 -7.68 10.43 8.63
N GLU A 25 -6.92 10.55 9.71
CA GLU A 25 -5.71 11.40 9.75
C GLU A 25 -4.59 10.78 8.91
N ILE A 26 -4.44 9.45 8.95
CA ILE A 26 -3.44 8.72 8.16
C ILE A 26 -3.72 8.88 6.66
N LEU A 27 -4.98 8.73 6.24
CA LEU A 27 -5.35 8.82 4.82
C LEU A 27 -5.33 10.25 4.27
N THR A 28 -5.50 11.26 5.14
CA THR A 28 -5.52 12.68 4.73
C THR A 28 -4.14 13.32 4.74
N ALA A 29 -3.14 12.71 5.40
CA ALA A 29 -1.77 13.16 5.38
C ALA A 29 -1.26 13.34 3.94
N LYS A 30 -0.63 14.49 3.67
CA LYS A 30 -0.19 14.88 2.31
C LYS A 30 0.70 13.82 1.66
N GLU A 31 1.56 13.20 2.46
CA GLU A 31 2.47 12.11 2.11
C GLU A 31 1.70 10.89 1.57
N ASN A 32 0.68 10.44 2.30
CA ASN A 32 -0.09 9.26 1.95
C ASN A 32 -1.05 9.44 0.77
N ARG A 33 -1.24 10.68 0.27
CA ARG A 33 -2.16 10.94 -0.85
C ARG A 33 -1.71 10.32 -2.17
N SER A 34 -0.40 10.09 -2.38
CA SER A 34 0.07 9.39 -3.59
C SER A 34 -0.34 7.92 -3.53
N VAL A 35 0.02 7.26 -2.43
CA VAL A 35 -0.29 5.84 -2.18
C VAL A 35 -1.79 5.57 -2.25
N VAL A 36 -2.62 6.41 -1.62
CA VAL A 36 -4.08 6.25 -1.65
C VAL A 36 -4.64 6.37 -3.07
N LYS A 37 -4.11 7.29 -3.90
CA LYS A 37 -4.50 7.40 -5.31
C LYS A 37 -4.11 6.16 -6.10
N THR A 38 -2.89 5.67 -5.93
CA THR A 38 -2.41 4.46 -6.60
C THR A 38 -3.23 3.24 -6.18
N LEU A 39 -3.59 3.11 -4.91
CA LEU A 39 -4.42 2.02 -4.39
C LEU A 39 -5.85 2.05 -4.96
N ILE A 40 -6.48 3.23 -5.02
CA ILE A 40 -7.82 3.39 -5.60
C ILE A 40 -7.79 3.10 -7.09
N LEU A 41 -6.81 3.65 -7.82
CA LEU A 41 -6.68 3.44 -9.26
C LEU A 41 -6.42 1.96 -9.56
N PHE A 42 -5.54 1.33 -8.80
CA PHE A 42 -5.26 -0.10 -8.89
C PHE A 42 -6.51 -0.94 -8.68
N SER A 43 -7.27 -0.67 -7.60
CA SER A 43 -8.49 -1.40 -7.31
C SER A 43 -9.53 -1.27 -8.44
N ALA A 44 -9.71 -0.07 -8.97
CA ALA A 44 -10.60 0.16 -10.11
C ALA A 44 -10.13 -0.60 -11.37
N PHE A 45 -8.83 -0.57 -11.66
CA PHE A 45 -8.24 -1.27 -12.81
C PHE A 45 -8.35 -2.80 -12.66
N MET A 46 -8.15 -3.32 -11.45
CA MET A 46 -8.23 -4.76 -11.13
C MET A 46 -9.64 -5.31 -11.38
N VAL A 47 -10.67 -4.48 -11.28
CA VAL A 47 -12.06 -4.87 -11.60
C VAL A 47 -12.33 -4.65 -13.08
N ALA A 48 -12.05 -3.44 -13.60
CA ALA A 48 -12.42 -3.07 -14.95
C ALA A 48 -11.65 -3.86 -16.03
N PHE A 49 -10.36 -4.12 -15.83
CA PHE A 49 -9.50 -4.72 -16.86
C PHE A 49 -9.73 -6.22 -17.07
N PRO A 50 -9.83 -7.07 -16.03
CA PRO A 50 -10.15 -8.49 -16.23
C PRO A 50 -11.58 -8.71 -16.71
N ILE A 51 -12.55 -7.92 -16.21
CA ILE A 51 -13.94 -7.95 -16.70
C ILE A 51 -14.00 -7.50 -18.16
N GLY A 52 -13.32 -6.40 -18.50
CA GLY A 52 -13.21 -5.91 -19.87
C GLY A 52 -12.57 -6.95 -20.80
N THR A 53 -11.51 -7.61 -20.34
CA THR A 53 -10.84 -8.69 -21.08
C THR A 53 -11.77 -9.88 -21.30
N PHE A 54 -12.54 -10.27 -20.28
CA PHE A 54 -13.54 -11.34 -20.40
C PHE A 54 -14.55 -11.03 -21.51
N PHE A 55 -15.19 -9.85 -21.45
CA PHE A 55 -16.17 -9.45 -22.46
C PHE A 55 -15.56 -9.24 -23.84
N ALA A 56 -14.35 -8.67 -23.94
CA ALA A 56 -13.66 -8.48 -25.21
C ALA A 56 -13.33 -9.83 -25.88
N PHE A 57 -12.77 -10.78 -25.13
CA PHE A 57 -12.48 -12.12 -25.67
C PHE A 57 -13.73 -12.91 -25.97
N HIS A 58 -14.73 -12.83 -25.09
CA HIS A 58 -16.00 -13.48 -25.31
C HIS A 58 -16.67 -12.94 -26.57
N ASP A 59 -16.86 -11.63 -26.72
CA ASP A 59 -17.70 -11.06 -27.78
C ASP A 59 -17.00 -10.80 -29.11
N TYR A 60 -15.70 -10.49 -29.11
CA TYR A 60 -14.98 -10.12 -30.34
C TYR A 60 -14.06 -11.21 -30.89
N ILE A 61 -13.39 -11.98 -30.03
CA ILE A 61 -12.31 -12.89 -30.46
C ILE A 61 -12.82 -14.32 -30.67
N LEU A 62 -13.71 -14.81 -29.82
CA LEU A 62 -14.19 -16.21 -29.82
C LEU A 62 -15.63 -16.34 -30.34
N ARG A 63 -16.11 -15.35 -31.11
CA ARG A 63 -17.50 -15.24 -31.54
C ARG A 63 -17.97 -16.43 -32.39
N ASP A 64 -17.06 -17.02 -33.17
CA ASP A 64 -17.32 -18.19 -34.02
C ASP A 64 -16.96 -19.54 -33.36
N THR A 65 -16.55 -19.54 -32.09
CA THR A 65 -16.15 -20.76 -31.37
C THR A 65 -17.33 -21.33 -30.58
N ALA A 66 -17.38 -22.66 -30.44
CA ALA A 66 -18.44 -23.36 -29.69
C ALA A 66 -18.68 -22.72 -28.29
N PRO A 67 -19.95 -22.54 -27.88
CA PRO A 67 -20.31 -21.74 -26.70
C PRO A 67 -19.65 -22.21 -25.41
N ASN A 68 -19.42 -23.51 -25.28
CA ASN A 68 -18.82 -24.14 -24.10
C ASN A 68 -17.32 -23.79 -23.98
N THR A 69 -16.62 -23.76 -25.11
CA THR A 69 -15.18 -23.46 -25.21
C THR A 69 -14.93 -21.96 -25.13
N ARG A 70 -15.86 -21.15 -25.65
CA ARG A 70 -15.81 -19.68 -25.63
C ARG A 70 -15.76 -19.12 -24.22
N THR A 71 -16.62 -19.59 -23.31
CA THR A 71 -16.63 -19.16 -21.91
C THR A 71 -15.38 -19.61 -21.16
N PHE A 72 -14.86 -20.81 -21.45
CA PHE A 72 -13.64 -21.33 -20.83
C PHE A 72 -12.39 -20.55 -21.24
N CYS A 73 -12.22 -20.27 -22.55
CA CYS A 73 -11.09 -19.51 -23.06
C CYS A 73 -11.13 -18.04 -22.62
N SER A 74 -12.31 -17.40 -22.63
CA SER A 74 -12.46 -16.01 -22.13
C SER A 74 -12.21 -15.91 -20.62
N GLY A 75 -12.64 -16.92 -19.84
CA GLY A 75 -12.31 -17.03 -18.42
C GLY A 75 -10.80 -17.14 -18.18
N MET A 76 -10.08 -18.00 -18.91
CA MET A 76 -8.62 -18.10 -18.80
C MET A 76 -7.90 -16.81 -19.21
N ALA A 77 -8.38 -16.13 -20.26
CA ALA A 77 -7.86 -14.84 -20.66
C ALA A 77 -8.03 -13.77 -19.58
N ALA A 78 -9.17 -13.75 -18.89
CA ALA A 78 -9.43 -12.83 -17.78
C ALA A 78 -8.51 -13.09 -16.58
N VAL A 79 -8.25 -14.36 -16.24
CA VAL A 79 -7.30 -14.72 -15.16
C VAL A 79 -5.88 -14.27 -15.52
N LEU A 80 -5.46 -14.49 -16.77
CA LEU A 80 -4.15 -14.02 -17.24
C LEU A 80 -4.06 -12.48 -17.19
N ALA A 81 -5.12 -11.79 -17.60
CA ALA A 81 -5.20 -10.33 -17.52
C ALA A 81 -5.09 -9.81 -16.08
N ALA A 82 -5.74 -10.46 -15.12
CA ALA A 82 -5.62 -10.11 -13.71
C ALA A 82 -4.16 -10.25 -13.21
N ASN A 83 -3.46 -11.31 -13.61
CA ASN A 83 -2.05 -11.51 -13.25
C ASN A 83 -1.15 -10.42 -13.85
N ILE A 84 -1.41 -10.00 -15.08
CA ILE A 84 -0.68 -8.89 -15.73
C ILE A 84 -0.90 -7.58 -14.97
N VAL A 85 -2.15 -7.27 -14.61
CA VAL A 85 -2.48 -6.06 -13.83
C VAL A 85 -1.78 -6.09 -12.46
N MET A 86 -1.77 -7.24 -11.79
CA MET A 86 -1.10 -7.41 -10.51
C MET A 86 0.41 -7.17 -10.63
N ALA A 87 1.06 -7.73 -11.65
CA ALA A 87 2.48 -7.53 -11.92
C ALA A 87 2.78 -6.05 -12.26
N GLY A 88 1.93 -5.41 -13.07
CA GLY A 88 2.04 -4.00 -13.41
C GLY A 88 1.95 -3.10 -12.17
N TYR A 89 1.03 -3.39 -11.26
CA TYR A 89 0.93 -2.69 -9.99
C TYR A 89 2.18 -2.86 -9.12
N ALA A 90 2.72 -4.07 -9.01
CA ALA A 90 3.94 -4.30 -8.24
C ALA A 90 5.09 -3.43 -8.75
N ILE A 91 5.23 -3.28 -10.07
CA ILE A 91 6.25 -2.39 -10.68
C ILE A 91 5.99 -0.92 -10.31
N VAL A 92 4.74 -0.46 -10.38
CA VAL A 92 4.39 0.92 -10.03
C VAL A 92 4.66 1.20 -8.55
N ALA A 93 4.28 0.29 -7.65
CA ALA A 93 4.51 0.41 -6.22
C ALA A 93 6.01 0.53 -5.91
N ILE A 94 6.85 -0.36 -6.48
CA ILE A 94 8.31 -0.31 -6.30
C ILE A 94 8.89 1.03 -6.81
N LYS A 95 8.33 1.60 -7.88
CA LYS A 95 8.78 2.89 -8.41
C LYS A 95 8.35 4.08 -7.54
N GLU A 96 7.19 4.01 -6.87
CA GLU A 96 6.81 5.03 -5.88
C GLU A 96 7.71 4.94 -4.63
N ASP A 97 8.00 3.73 -4.13
CA ASP A 97 8.85 3.51 -2.96
C ASP A 97 10.29 4.05 -3.16
N GLY A 98 10.87 3.83 -4.35
CA GLY A 98 12.22 4.28 -4.66
C GLY A 98 12.38 5.80 -4.79
N VAL A 99 11.27 6.56 -4.92
CA VAL A 99 11.30 8.04 -4.98
C VAL A 99 11.33 8.65 -3.57
N GLU A 100 10.88 7.92 -2.54
CA GLU A 100 10.82 8.41 -1.16
C GLU A 100 12.08 8.10 -0.33
N GLU A 101 12.97 7.20 -0.81
CA GLU A 101 14.15 6.75 -0.08
C GLU A 101 15.36 7.72 -0.09
N GLY A 102 15.11 9.01 -0.35
CA GLY A 102 16.08 10.12 -0.24
C GLY A 102 16.06 10.88 1.10
N GLY A 103 15.24 10.44 2.07
CA GLY A 103 14.99 11.15 3.33
C GLY A 103 15.99 10.85 4.47
N ASN A 104 17.05 11.67 4.56
CA ASN A 104 17.88 12.01 5.72
C ASN A 104 17.57 11.26 7.05
N ARG A 105 18.28 10.14 7.30
CA ARG A 105 18.44 9.61 8.67
C ARG A 105 19.47 10.49 9.40
N PRO A 106 19.11 11.27 10.45
CA PRO A 106 20.12 11.89 11.29
C PRO A 106 20.92 10.75 11.96
N ARG A 107 22.16 10.56 11.51
CA ARG A 107 23.12 9.68 12.19
C ARG A 107 23.24 10.19 13.62
N THR A 108 22.67 9.41 14.53
CA THR A 108 22.88 9.53 15.98
C THR A 108 24.38 9.64 16.22
N THR A 109 24.80 10.81 16.71
CA THR A 109 26.17 11.10 17.11
C THR A 109 26.63 10.01 18.09
N PRO A 110 27.80 9.37 17.89
CA PRO A 110 28.30 8.41 18.84
C PRO A 110 28.50 9.11 20.19
N LEU A 111 27.86 8.55 21.23
CA LEU A 111 27.98 8.99 22.61
C LEU A 111 29.46 8.91 23.00
N LYS A 112 30.11 10.07 23.15
CA LYS A 112 31.50 10.15 23.58
C LYS A 112 31.51 9.99 25.10
N VAL A 113 32.01 8.85 25.55
CA VAL A 113 32.26 8.55 26.97
C VAL A 113 33.67 9.05 27.25
N ASP A 114 33.77 10.20 27.90
CA ASP A 114 35.00 10.68 28.56
C ASP A 114 34.99 10.26 30.03
#